data_AF-A0A691C030-F1
#
_entry.id   AF-A0A691C030-F1
#
_cell.length_a   1.000
_cell.length_b   1.000
_cell.length_c   1.000
_cell.angle_alpha   90.00
_cell.angle_beta   90.00
_cell.angle_gamma   90.00
#
_symmetry.space_group_name_H-M   'P 1'
#
loop_
_entity.id
_entity.type
_entity.pdbx_description
1 polymer ?
#
loop_
_entity_poly.entity_id
_entity_poly.type
_entity_poly.pdbx_seq_one_letter_code
_entity_poly.pdbx_strand_id
1 'polypeptide(L)'
;MKRGFAKIEFFANLEYLKQEYNKGYVVSKILYEKAKQDKNISMVYSQFNKYFNEVFKNKIEKKEIIQENNQSLALENKEPIKLKIDTKSKKVFDAKFGKDI
;
A
#
# COMPACT_ATOMS: atom_id res chain seq x y z
N MET A 1 3.37 -29.97 7.20
CA MET A 1 4.59 -29.31 6.69
C MET A 1 5.53 -28.98 7.85
N LYS A 2 6.84 -29.19 7.73
CA LYS A 2 7.81 -28.81 8.77
C LYS A 2 7.88 -27.28 8.92
N ARG A 3 8.23 -26.78 10.11
CA ARG A 3 8.35 -25.32 10.36
C ARG A 3 9.30 -24.69 9.33
N GLY A 4 8.90 -23.57 8.73
CA GLY A 4 9.71 -22.84 7.74
C GLY A 4 9.56 -23.29 6.28
N PHE A 5 9.10 -24.52 6.00
CA PHE A 5 8.98 -25.02 4.63
C PHE A 5 7.96 -24.23 3.79
N ALA A 6 6.85 -23.79 4.40
CA ALA A 6 5.86 -22.98 3.70
C ALA A 6 6.44 -21.64 3.22
N LYS A 7 7.38 -21.07 3.99
CA LYS A 7 8.09 -19.86 3.61
C LYS A 7 8.95 -20.14 2.37
N ILE A 8 9.79 -21.18 2.44
CA ILE A 8 10.67 -21.57 1.34
C ILE A 8 9.84 -21.83 0.07
N GLU A 9 8.77 -22.62 0.18
CA GLU A 9 7.90 -22.95 -0.94
C GLU A 9 7.22 -21.72 -1.55
N PHE A 10 6.80 -20.75 -0.72
CA PHE A 10 6.22 -19.49 -1.20
C PHE A 10 7.24 -18.67 -1.97
N PHE A 11 8.41 -18.44 -1.38
CA PHE A 11 9.45 -17.61 -1.99
C PHE A 11 10.09 -18.28 -3.21
N ALA A 12 10.15 -19.61 -3.27
CA ALA A 12 10.56 -20.36 -4.45
C ALA A 12 9.62 -20.13 -5.66
N ASN A 13 8.33 -19.88 -5.40
CA ASN A 13 7.32 -19.60 -6.43
C ASN A 13 7.02 -18.10 -6.59
N LEU A 14 7.80 -17.21 -5.95
CA LEU A 14 7.47 -15.80 -5.89
C LEU A 14 7.39 -15.13 -7.27
N GLU A 15 8.28 -15.50 -8.19
CA GLU A 15 8.30 -14.90 -9.53
C GLU A 15 7.00 -15.19 -10.30
N TYR A 16 6.54 -16.44 -10.25
CA TYR A 16 5.25 -16.84 -10.80
C TYR A 16 4.09 -16.06 -10.16
N LEU A 17 4.08 -15.96 -8.82
CA LEU A 17 3.04 -15.25 -8.10
C LEU A 17 2.98 -13.76 -8.46
N LYS A 18 4.13 -13.12 -8.69
CA LYS A 18 4.21 -11.72 -9.15
C LYS A 18 3.65 -11.55 -10.56
N GLN A 19 3.99 -12.46 -11.47
CA GLN A 19 3.48 -12.42 -12.85
C GLN A 19 1.95 -12.53 -12.87
N GLU A 20 1.37 -13.49 -12.15
CA GLU A 20 -0.07 -13.65 -12.06
C GLU A 20 -0.75 -12.48 -11.33
N TYR A 21 -0.13 -11.95 -10.27
CA TYR A 21 -0.63 -10.75 -9.59
C TYR A 21 -0.71 -9.56 -10.55
N ASN A 22 0.33 -9.35 -11.38
CA ASN A 22 0.36 -8.28 -12.38
C ASN A 22 -0.64 -8.48 -13.52
N LYS A 23 -1.09 -9.73 -13.79
CA LYS A 23 -2.18 -10.03 -14.72
C LYS A 23 -3.57 -9.69 -14.16
N GLY A 24 -3.66 -9.29 -12.89
CA GLY A 24 -4.92 -8.91 -12.23
C GLY A 24 -5.43 -9.89 -11.18
N TYR A 25 -4.71 -10.99 -10.89
CA TYR A 25 -5.07 -11.91 -9.82
C TYR A 25 -4.65 -11.37 -8.43
N VAL A 26 -5.22 -10.22 -8.06
CA VAL A 26 -4.85 -9.47 -6.84
C VAL A 26 -5.45 -10.03 -5.54
N VAL A 27 -6.40 -10.96 -5.65
CA VAL A 27 -7.05 -11.59 -4.49
C VAL A 27 -6.26 -12.81 -4.04
N SER A 28 -5.79 -12.82 -2.80
CA SER A 28 -4.94 -13.89 -2.24
C SER A 28 -5.53 -15.28 -2.41
N LYS A 29 -6.84 -15.43 -2.19
CA LYS A 29 -7.54 -16.71 -2.33
C LYS A 29 -7.52 -17.22 -3.77
N ILE A 30 -7.77 -16.35 -4.74
CA ILE A 30 -7.78 -16.72 -6.16
C ILE A 30 -6.37 -17.12 -6.61
N LEU A 31 -5.38 -16.30 -6.24
CA LEU A 31 -3.99 -16.57 -6.59
C LEU A 31 -3.46 -17.87 -5.96
N TYR A 32 -3.88 -18.18 -4.72
CA TYR A 32 -3.56 -19.43 -4.05
C TYR A 32 -4.13 -20.65 -4.79
N GLU A 33 -5.43 -20.64 -5.16
CA GLU A 33 -6.04 -21.78 -5.86
C GLU A 33 -5.36 -22.02 -7.21
N LYS A 34 -5.05 -20.93 -7.94
CA LYS A 34 -4.35 -20.99 -9.21
C LYS A 34 -2.92 -21.53 -9.05
N ALA A 35 -2.18 -21.05 -8.06
CA ALA A 35 -0.84 -21.57 -7.79
C ALA A 35 -0.88 -23.05 -7.33
N LYS A 36 -1.93 -23.48 -6.63
CA LYS A 36 -2.13 -24.88 -6.25
C LYS A 36 -2.35 -25.79 -7.45
N GLN A 37 -3.04 -25.32 -8.49
CA GLN A 37 -3.21 -26.04 -9.75
C GLN A 37 -1.93 -26.03 -10.59
N ASP A 38 -1.31 -24.85 -10.77
CA ASP A 38 -0.25 -24.66 -11.77
C ASP A 38 1.16 -25.01 -11.24
N LYS A 39 1.40 -24.90 -9.92
CA LYS A 39 2.70 -25.14 -9.28
C LYS A 39 2.67 -26.26 -8.24
N ASN A 40 1.52 -26.88 -8.01
CA ASN A 40 1.34 -27.97 -7.06
C ASN A 40 1.86 -27.65 -5.65
N ILE A 41 1.65 -26.40 -5.20
CA ILE A 41 2.05 -25.99 -3.84
C ILE A 41 1.30 -26.79 -2.78
N SER A 42 2.07 -27.24 -1.79
CA SER A 42 1.60 -28.09 -0.69
C SER A 42 1.23 -27.29 0.57
N MET A 43 1.58 -25.99 0.64
CA MET A 43 1.23 -25.14 1.78
C MET A 43 -0.28 -24.95 1.93
N VAL A 44 -0.72 -24.73 3.16
CA VAL A 44 -2.12 -24.41 3.45
C VAL A 44 -2.40 -22.93 3.15
N TYR A 45 -3.63 -22.61 2.75
CA TYR A 45 -4.03 -21.23 2.46
C TYR A 45 -3.68 -20.23 3.56
N SER A 46 -3.82 -20.57 4.85
CA SER A 46 -3.47 -19.67 5.95
C SER A 46 -1.99 -19.27 5.94
N GLN A 47 -1.10 -20.20 5.56
CA GLN A 47 0.33 -19.96 5.40
C GLN A 47 0.60 -19.10 4.17
N PHE A 48 -0.04 -19.43 3.04
CA PHE A 48 0.06 -18.63 1.81
C PHE A 48 -0.40 -17.19 2.05
N ASN A 49 -1.56 -17.00 2.67
CA ASN A 49 -2.16 -15.68 2.90
C ASN A 49 -1.28 -14.80 3.80
N LYS A 50 -0.58 -15.41 4.77
CA LYS A 50 0.41 -14.69 5.58
C LYS A 50 1.50 -14.07 4.71
N TYR A 51 2.19 -14.89 3.91
CA TYR A 51 3.29 -14.40 3.06
C TYR A 51 2.81 -13.52 1.90
N PHE A 52 1.62 -13.79 1.38
CA PHE A 52 0.97 -12.93 0.40
C PHE A 52 0.79 -11.51 0.95
N ASN A 53 0.24 -11.35 2.16
CA ASN A 53 0.06 -10.03 2.76
C ASN A 53 1.43 -9.36 3.05
N GLU A 54 2.42 -10.13 3.50
CA GLU A 54 3.78 -9.62 3.72
C GLU A 54 4.42 -9.06 2.44
N VAL A 55 4.18 -9.67 1.28
CA VAL A 55 4.84 -9.32 0.01
C VAL A 55 4.04 -8.34 -0.85
N PHE A 56 2.72 -8.51 -0.93
CA PHE A 56 1.86 -7.78 -1.87
C PHE A 56 1.09 -6.63 -1.19
N LYS A 57 0.62 -6.78 0.05
CA LYS A 57 -0.13 -5.71 0.74
C LYS A 57 0.78 -4.67 1.40
N ASN A 58 1.88 -5.09 2.00
CA ASN A 58 2.76 -4.17 2.75
C ASN A 58 3.53 -3.16 1.87
N LYS A 59 3.39 -3.22 0.54
CA LYS A 59 3.95 -2.21 -0.37
C LYS A 59 3.19 -0.89 -0.36
N ILE A 60 1.95 -0.86 0.11
CA ILE A 60 1.12 0.37 0.10
C ILE A 60 1.45 1.28 1.30
N GLU A 61 1.97 0.74 2.41
CA GLU A 61 2.19 1.52 3.64
C GLU A 61 3.63 1.96 3.88
N LYS A 62 4.62 1.44 3.13
CA LYS A 62 6.00 1.92 3.21
C LYS A 62 6.35 2.83 2.04
N LYS A 63 5.74 4.01 2.01
CA LYS A 63 6.53 5.19 1.63
C LYS A 63 7.53 5.37 2.77
N GLU A 64 8.70 4.76 2.62
CA GLU A 64 9.84 5.10 3.45
C GLU A 64 9.94 6.64 3.42
N ILE A 65 9.71 7.27 4.57
CA ILE A 65 10.20 8.62 4.79
C ILE A 65 11.72 8.43 4.76
N ILE A 66 12.31 8.62 3.58
CA ILE A 66 13.75 8.78 3.45
C ILE A 66 14.04 10.04 4.26
N GLN A 67 14.44 9.88 5.52
CA GLN A 67 15.14 10.94 6.24
C GLN A 67 16.49 11.06 5.54
N GLU A 68 16.52 11.86 4.49
CA GLU A 68 17.75 12.38 3.92
C GLU A 68 18.41 13.24 5.00
N ASN A 69 19.37 12.66 5.72
CA ASN A 69 20.44 13.42 6.34
C ASN A 69 21.31 13.99 5.21
N ASN A 70 20.80 14.98 4.50
CA ASN A 70 21.58 15.78 3.57
C ASN A 70 21.87 17.11 4.24
N GLN A 71 23.05 17.17 4.86
CA GLN A 71 23.73 18.41 5.15
C GLN A 71 23.75 19.27 3.88
N SER A 72 23.09 20.42 3.97
CA SER A 72 23.37 21.68 3.27
C SER A 72 23.69 21.61 1.77
N LEU A 73 22.67 21.91 0.96
CA LEU A 73 22.82 22.62 -0.31
C LEU A 73 21.69 23.66 -0.39
N ALA A 74 22.04 24.90 -0.07
CA ALA A 74 21.20 26.06 -0.33
C ALA A 74 21.00 26.21 -1.85
N LEU A 75 19.76 26.16 -2.29
CA LEU A 75 19.33 26.65 -3.59
C LEU A 75 17.93 27.25 -3.42
N GLU A 76 17.92 28.58 -3.45
CA GLU A 76 16.75 29.42 -3.52
C GLU A 76 15.82 28.93 -4.63
N ASN A 77 14.60 28.52 -4.28
CA ASN A 77 13.44 28.57 -5.18
C ASN A 77 12.19 28.75 -4.32
N LYS A 78 11.66 29.98 -4.34
CA LYS A 78 10.42 30.37 -3.66
C LYS A 78 9.24 29.61 -4.26
N GLU A 79 8.82 28.53 -3.63
CA GLU A 79 7.45 28.02 -3.80
C GLU A 79 6.49 28.84 -2.92
N PRO A 80 5.27 29.17 -3.39
CA PRO A 80 4.36 30.01 -2.63
C PRO A 80 3.94 29.30 -1.34
N ILE A 81 4.12 30.01 -0.23
CA ILE A 81 3.75 29.58 1.11
C ILE A 81 2.27 29.16 1.11
N LYS A 82 1.97 27.89 1.36
CA LYS A 82 0.60 27.44 1.63
C LYS A 82 0.11 28.13 2.90
N LEU A 83 -0.71 29.17 2.73
CA LEU A 83 -1.38 29.84 3.83
C LEU A 83 -2.24 28.81 4.57
N LYS A 84 -1.86 28.50 5.82
CA LYS A 84 -2.72 27.78 6.75
C LYS A 84 -3.83 28.75 7.17
N ILE A 85 -5.02 28.59 6.59
CA ILE A 85 -6.19 29.35 6.98
C ILE A 85 -6.67 28.75 8.31
N ASP A 86 -6.40 29.43 9.41
CA ASP A 86 -6.88 29.06 10.75
C ASP A 86 -8.35 29.51 10.85
N THR A 87 -9.30 28.60 10.64
CA THR A 87 -10.75 28.90 10.68
C THR A 87 -11.28 28.99 12.11
N LYS A 88 -10.69 29.88 12.93
CA LYS A 88 -11.15 30.12 14.31
C LYS A 88 -12.48 30.85 14.41
N SER A 89 -13.03 31.38 13.32
CA SER A 89 -14.39 31.92 13.29
C SER A 89 -15.30 30.97 12.51
N LYS A 90 -16.11 30.21 13.26
CA LYS A 90 -17.23 29.44 12.72
C LYS A 90 -18.29 30.44 12.24
N LYS A 91 -18.17 30.94 11.00
CA LYS A 91 -19.28 31.66 10.37
C LYS A 91 -20.39 30.65 10.11
N VAL A 92 -21.40 30.66 10.98
CA VAL A 92 -22.64 29.92 10.76
C VAL A 92 -23.35 30.56 9.58
N PHE A 93 -23.86 29.74 8.67
CA PHE A 93 -24.59 30.16 7.48
C PHE A 93 -25.75 31.09 7.85
N ASP A 94 -25.80 32.28 7.24
CA ASP A 94 -26.88 33.25 7.42
C ASP A 94 -27.91 33.07 6.30
N ALA A 95 -29.12 32.65 6.66
CA ALA A 95 -30.19 32.36 5.71
C ALA A 95 -30.73 33.61 4.97
N LYS A 96 -30.34 34.81 5.42
CA LYS A 96 -30.70 36.08 4.77
C LYS A 96 -29.57 36.65 3.90
N PHE A 97 -28.45 35.94 3.76
CA PHE A 97 -27.34 36.38 2.95
C PHE A 97 -27.77 36.58 1.49
N GLY A 98 -27.67 37.82 0.99
CA GLY A 98 -28.03 38.18 -0.38
C GLY A 98 -29.53 38.40 -0.64
N LYS A 99 -30.35 38.59 0.41
CA LYS A 99 -31.69 39.16 0.24
C LYS A 99 -31.67 40.64 0.57
N ASP A 100 -31.83 41.48 -0.44
CA ASP A 100 -32.20 42.87 -0.26
C ASP A 100 -33.63 42.92 0.34
N ILE A 101 -33.82 43.77 1.34
CA ILE A 101 -35.08 43.94 2.08
C ILE A 101 -36.16 44.53 1.18
#